data_AF-A0A1W6AJW7-F1
#
_entry.id   AF-A0A1W6AJW7-F1
#
_cell.length_a   1.000
_cell.length_b   1.000
_cell.length_c   1.000
_cell.angle_alpha   90.00
_cell.angle_beta   90.00
_cell.angle_gamma   90.00
#
_symmetry.space_group_name_H-M   'P 1'
#
loop_
_entity.id
_entity.type
_entity.pdbx_description
1 polymer ?
#
loop_
_entity_poly.entity_id
_entity_poly.type
_entity_poly.pdbx_seq_one_letter_code
_entity_poly.pdbx_strand_id
1 'polypeptide(L)'
;MAQSANTERNFQTDSSPEKKSMKAHERKNIKVSPETFSKIKTICTMKSMKNYEFIDEILEFYITNNLTEREQRILKNITSNSK
;
A
#
# COMPACT_ATOMS: atom_id res chain seq x y z
N MET A 1 39.36 -7.19 34.81
CA MET A 1 38.05 -6.55 34.61
C MET A 1 37.78 -6.55 33.11
N ALA A 2 36.85 -7.38 32.64
CA ALA A 2 36.48 -7.43 31.22
C ALA A 2 35.30 -6.48 30.99
N GLN A 3 35.44 -5.53 30.06
CA GLN A 3 34.36 -4.63 29.67
C GLN A 3 33.52 -5.29 28.57
N SER A 4 32.24 -5.49 28.85
CA SER A 4 31.26 -6.02 27.88
C SER A 4 30.75 -4.88 26.99
N ALA A 5 30.81 -5.05 25.67
CA ALA A 5 30.30 -4.08 24.70
C ALA A 5 28.77 -4.09 24.68
N ASN A 6 28.13 -2.96 25.00
CA ASN A 6 26.67 -2.84 24.92
C ASN A 6 26.25 -2.61 23.45
N THR A 7 25.46 -3.54 22.90
CA THR A 7 24.93 -3.43 21.52
C THR A 7 23.42 -3.24 21.59
N GLU A 8 22.99 -2.07 22.03
CA GLU A 8 21.58 -1.68 21.92
C GLU A 8 21.33 -1.07 20.53
N ARG A 9 20.61 -1.82 19.69
CA ARG A 9 20.12 -1.33 18.40
C ARG A 9 18.96 -0.38 18.67
N ASN A 10 19.18 0.91 18.41
CA ASN A 10 18.15 1.94 18.44
C ASN A 10 17.17 1.71 17.27
N PHE A 11 15.98 1.17 17.57
CA PHE A 11 14.90 1.12 16.59
C PHE A 11 14.22 2.50 16.56
N GLN A 12 14.60 3.31 15.58
CA GLN A 12 13.81 4.48 15.20
C GLN A 12 12.48 3.96 14.65
N THR A 13 11.42 4.07 15.45
CA THR A 13 10.05 3.87 14.98
C THR A 13 9.69 5.10 14.15
N ASP A 14 9.96 5.04 12.85
CA ASP A 14 9.36 5.96 11.89
C ASP A 14 7.85 5.77 11.96
N SER A 15 7.17 6.75 12.55
CA SER A 15 5.71 6.88 12.57
C SER A 15 5.21 7.17 11.17
N SER A 16 5.28 6.15 10.32
CA SER A 16 4.54 6.10 9.07
C SER A 16 3.05 6.14 9.40
N PRO A 17 2.24 6.88 8.62
CA PRO A 17 0.81 7.01 8.89
C PRO A 17 0.19 5.62 8.98
N GLU A 18 -0.53 5.38 10.08
CA GLU A 18 -1.18 4.10 10.38
C GLU A 18 -2.07 3.70 9.20
N LYS A 19 -1.56 2.81 8.33
CA LYS A 19 -2.37 2.21 7.27
C LYS A 19 -3.49 1.45 7.97
N LYS A 20 -4.74 1.90 7.82
CA LYS A 20 -5.91 1.21 8.36
C LYS A 20 -5.84 -0.27 7.98
N SER A 21 -5.59 -1.14 8.95
CA SER A 21 -5.44 -2.56 8.69
C SER A 21 -6.80 -3.16 8.36
N MET A 22 -7.09 -3.36 7.08
CA MET A 22 -8.29 -4.08 6.66
C MET A 22 -8.17 -5.56 7.02
N LYS A 23 -9.22 -6.10 7.63
CA LYS A 23 -9.33 -7.54 7.92
C LYS A 23 -9.44 -8.30 6.61
N ALA A 24 -8.99 -9.55 6.60
CA ALA A 24 -8.96 -10.37 5.39
C ALA A 24 -10.34 -10.50 4.71
N HIS A 25 -11.43 -10.54 5.49
CA HIS A 25 -12.80 -10.66 4.98
C HIS A 25 -13.37 -9.37 4.37
N GLU A 26 -12.77 -8.22 4.65
CA GLU A 26 -13.19 -6.93 4.08
C GLU A 26 -12.61 -6.74 2.67
N ARG A 27 -11.53 -7.47 2.35
CA ARG A 27 -10.85 -7.40 1.06
C ARG A 27 -11.72 -8.02 -0.04
N LYS A 28 -11.71 -7.38 -1.20
CA LYS A 28 -12.44 -7.84 -2.39
C LYS A 28 -11.46 -8.41 -3.41
N ASN A 29 -11.94 -9.39 -4.19
CA ASN A 29 -11.17 -10.01 -5.25
C ASN A 29 -11.43 -9.29 -6.58
N ILE A 30 -10.37 -9.09 -7.37
CA ILE A 30 -10.46 -8.62 -8.76
C ILE A 30 -9.91 -9.70 -9.70
N LYS A 31 -10.55 -9.86 -10.87
CA LYS A 31 -10.02 -10.72 -11.93
C LYS A 31 -9.17 -9.88 -12.88
N VAL A 32 -7.99 -10.38 -13.24
CA VAL A 32 -7.04 -9.71 -14.14
C VAL A 32 -6.53 -10.70 -15.17
N SER A 33 -5.94 -10.19 -16.26
CA SER A 33 -5.30 -11.05 -17.25
C SER A 33 -4.07 -11.78 -16.66
N PRO A 34 -3.67 -12.94 -17.20
CA PRO A 34 -2.48 -13.65 -16.74
C PRO A 34 -1.19 -12.81 -16.83
N GLU A 35 -1.08 -11.98 -17.87
CA GLU A 35 0.06 -11.09 -18.06
C GLU A 35 0.13 -10.03 -16.95
N THR A 36 -1.00 -9.37 -16.65
CA THR A 36 -1.09 -8.39 -15.57
C THR A 36 -0.79 -9.02 -14.22
N PHE A 37 -1.32 -10.22 -13.95
CA PHE A 37 -1.03 -10.95 -12.73
C PHE A 37 0.47 -11.25 -12.57
N SER A 38 1.13 -11.66 -13.65
CA SER A 38 2.57 -11.95 -13.66
C SER A 38 3.38 -10.69 -13.33
N LYS A 39 3.04 -9.55 -13.95
CA LYS A 39 3.68 -8.25 -13.65
C LYS A 39 3.50 -7.84 -12.18
N ILE A 40 2.28 -7.96 -11.65
CA ILE A 40 1.99 -7.67 -10.24
C ILE A 40 2.87 -8.54 -9.33
N LYS A 41 2.90 -9.86 -9.57
CA LYS A 41 3.68 -10.79 -8.75
C LYS A 41 5.17 -10.48 -8.79
N THR A 42 5.73 -10.21 -9.96
CA THR A 42 7.15 -9.90 -10.12
C THR A 42 7.51 -8.62 -9.36
N ILE A 43 6.73 -7.55 -9.52
CA ILE A 43 6.98 -6.28 -8.82
C ILE A 43 6.85 -6.46 -7.30
N CYS A 44 5.80 -7.15 -6.86
CA CYS A 44 5.57 -7.41 -5.43
C CYS A 44 6.71 -8.22 -4.81
N THR A 45 7.28 -9.17 -5.56
CA THR A 45 8.44 -9.95 -5.13
C THR A 45 9.69 -9.08 -5.01
N MET A 46 9.93 -8.20 -5.99
CA MET A 46 11.08 -7.27 -5.95
C MET A 46 11.00 -6.26 -4.80
N LYS A 47 9.79 -5.83 -4.44
CA LYS A 47 9.55 -4.84 -3.37
C LYS A 47 9.18 -5.45 -2.02
N SER A 48 9.16 -6.78 -1.89
CA SER A 48 8.76 -7.49 -0.67
C SER A 48 7.41 -7.01 -0.09
N MET A 49 6.43 -6.79 -0.97
CA MET A 49 5.10 -6.27 -0.60
C MET A 49 3.99 -7.23 -1.00
N LYS A 50 2.82 -7.15 -0.36
CA LYS A 50 1.67 -7.99 -0.74
C LYS A 50 0.94 -7.37 -1.93
N ASN A 51 0.34 -8.22 -2.76
CA ASN A 51 -0.35 -7.78 -3.98
C ASN A 51 -1.39 -6.69 -3.73
N TYR A 52 -2.21 -6.79 -2.68
CA TYR A 52 -3.23 -5.77 -2.40
C TYR A 52 -2.61 -4.44 -1.97
N GLU A 53 -1.51 -4.46 -1.21
CA GLU A 53 -0.79 -3.24 -0.80
C GLU A 53 -0.20 -2.53 -2.01
N PHE A 54 0.28 -3.30 -2.99
CA PHE A 54 0.78 -2.76 -4.25
C PHE A 54 -0.33 -2.11 -5.08
N ILE A 55 -1.49 -2.74 -5.16
CA ILE A 55 -2.64 -2.19 -5.86
C ILE A 55 -3.13 -0.89 -5.20
N ASP A 56 -3.16 -0.83 -3.87
CA ASP A 56 -3.53 0.38 -3.14
C ASP A 56 -2.54 1.53 -3.42
N GLU A 57 -1.23 1.27 -3.37
CA GLU A 57 -0.20 2.28 -3.62
C GLU A 57 -0.21 2.80 -5.05
N ILE A 58 -0.40 1.93 -6.05
CA ILE A 58 -0.42 2.38 -7.45
C ILE A 58 -1.70 3.15 -7.79
N LEU A 59 -2.83 2.83 -7.15
CA LEU A 59 -4.07 3.59 -7.26
C LEU A 59 -3.90 5.00 -6.67
N GLU A 60 -3.36 5.10 -5.45
CA GLU A 60 -3.11 6.40 -4.80
C GLU A 60 -2.14 7.25 -5.63
N PHE A 61 -1.09 6.63 -6.17
CA PHE A 61 -0.16 7.28 -7.08
C PHE A 61 -0.85 7.80 -8.34
N TYR A 62 -1.71 6.99 -8.97
CA TYR A 62 -2.43 7.40 -10.17
C TYR A 62 -3.41 8.55 -9.87
N ILE A 63 -4.14 8.49 -8.75
CA ILE A 63 -5.07 9.55 -8.33
C ILE A 63 -4.30 10.86 -8.11
N THR A 64 -3.16 10.81 -7.44
CA THR A 64 -2.40 12.02 -7.09
C THR A 64 -1.72 12.65 -8.30
N ASN A 65 -1.16 11.85 -9.20
CA ASN A 65 -0.30 12.35 -10.28
C ASN A 65 -1.04 12.53 -11.62
N ASN A 66 -2.11 11.75 -11.87
CA ASN A 66 -2.73 11.68 -13.19
C ASN A 66 -4.16 12.23 -13.23
N LEU A 67 -4.84 12.39 -12.08
CA LEU A 67 -6.19 12.98 -12.05
C LEU A 67 -6.11 14.48 -11.74
N THR A 68 -6.96 15.25 -12.41
CA THR A 68 -7.19 16.66 -12.09
C THR A 68 -7.95 16.81 -10.76
N GLU A 69 -7.87 17.97 -10.13
CA GLU A 69 -8.61 18.27 -8.89
C GLU A 69 -10.12 18.01 -9.01
N ARG A 70 -10.68 18.28 -10.20
CA ARG A 70 -12.10 18.02 -10.49
C ARG A 70 -12.41 16.52 -10.46
N GLU A 71 -11.59 15.70 -11.12
CA GLU A 71 -11.77 14.25 -11.17
C GLU A 71 -11.57 13.62 -9.79
N GLN A 72 -10.57 14.08 -9.03
CA GLN A 72 -10.35 13.66 -7.64
C GLN A 72 -11.58 13.99 -6.77
N ARG A 73 -12.17 15.18 -6.93
CA ARG A 73 -13.37 15.58 -6.19
C ARG A 73 -14.57 14.71 -6.54
N ILE A 74 -14.76 14.38 -7.81
CA ILE A 74 -15.81 13.45 -8.26
C ILE A 74 -15.60 12.07 -7.64
N LEU A 75 -14.37 11.54 -7.70
CA LEU A 75 -14.02 10.24 -7.12
C LEU A 75 -14.30 10.21 -5.61
N LYS A 76 -13.92 11.27 -4.88
CA LYS A 76 -14.18 11.40 -3.44
C LYS A 76 -15.68 11.40 -3.14
N ASN A 77 -16.48 12.11 -3.92
CA ASN A 77 -17.92 12.18 -3.71
C ASN A 77 -18.60 10.82 -3.92
N ILE A 78 -18.20 10.08 -4.97
CA ILE A 78 -18.76 8.75 -5.28
C ILE A 78 -18.38 7.74 -4.18
N THR A 79 -17.10 7.70 -3.80
CA THR A 79 -16.60 6.75 -2.81
C THR A 79 -17.08 7.06 -1.38
N SER A 80 -17.36 8.32 -1.05
CA SER A 80 -17.90 8.70 0.27
C SER A 80 -19.39 8.39 0.42
N ASN A 81 -20.16 8.43 -0.67
CA ASN A 81 -21.59 8.09 -0.67
C ASN A 81 -21.85 6.57 -0.66
N SER A 82 -20.83 5.74 -0.90
CA SER A 82 -20.93 4.28 -0.93
C SER A 82 -20.59 3.62 0.43
N LYS A 83 -20.41 4.41 1.49
CA LYS A 83 -20.11 3.92 2.84
C LYS A 83 -21.35 3.70 3.68
#